data_AF-A0A423SHB4-F1
#
_entry.id   AF-A0A423SHB4-F1
#
_cell.length_a   1.000
_cell.length_b   1.000
_cell.length_c   1.000
_cell.angle_alpha   90.00
_cell.angle_beta   90.00
_cell.angle_gamma   90.00
#
_symmetry.space_group_name_H-M   'P 1'
#
loop_
_entity.id
_entity.type
_entity.pdbx_description
1 polymer ?
#
loop_
_entity_poly.entity_id
_entity_poly.type
_entity_poly.pdbx_seq_one_letter_code
_entity_poly.pdbx_strand_id
1 'polypeptide(L)'
;MCGGTLEIATCSHVGHVFRKSTPYTFPGGTSKIVNKNNARLAEVWLDDWKEFYYSINPGARSVDYGDVSPRRKLREDLKCKSFDDTQSCLDTLGRKSGENLGTSYCHGLGGNQVFAYTKRQQVMSDDNCLDASNPSGPVKLVRCHGMGGNQMWTYNDQDGSLRHVNSGRCLQKPDARDVTLPVLRPCDGSAGQQWVMKGSFKWQAN
;
A
#
# COMPACT_ATOMS: atom_id res chain seq x y z
N MET A 1 -11.72 7.96 2.06
CA MET A 1 -11.23 9.07 1.20
C MET A 1 -11.98 10.38 1.43
N CYS A 2 -13.31 10.40 1.53
CA CYS A 2 -14.08 11.64 1.70
C CYS A 2 -14.63 11.83 3.14
N GLY A 3 -13.96 11.28 4.16
CA GLY A 3 -14.34 11.47 5.58
C GLY A 3 -15.14 10.35 6.26
N GLY A 4 -15.72 9.40 5.52
CA GLY A 4 -16.43 8.26 6.10
C GLY A 4 -15.53 7.08 6.52
N THR A 5 -16.08 6.18 7.35
CA THR A 5 -15.49 4.91 7.77
C THR A 5 -16.32 3.72 7.28
N LEU A 6 -15.71 2.53 7.21
CA LEU A 6 -16.36 1.27 6.85
C LEU A 6 -16.15 0.26 7.99
N GLU A 7 -17.24 -0.37 8.46
CA GLU A 7 -17.21 -1.29 9.59
C GLU A 7 -17.99 -2.57 9.30
N ILE A 8 -17.54 -3.68 9.88
CA ILE A 8 -18.25 -4.95 9.90
C ILE A 8 -18.74 -5.18 11.33
N ALA A 9 -20.06 -5.09 11.54
CA ALA A 9 -20.68 -5.25 12.85
C ALA A 9 -20.93 -6.74 13.16
N THR A 10 -20.13 -7.34 14.03
CA THR A 10 -20.19 -8.77 14.37
C THR A 10 -21.48 -9.20 15.07
N CYS A 11 -22.24 -8.27 15.66
CA CYS A 11 -23.53 -8.55 16.29
C CYS A 11 -24.71 -8.53 15.31
N SER A 12 -24.53 -8.05 14.08
CA SER A 12 -25.59 -7.93 13.07
C SER A 12 -25.45 -9.01 12.01
N HIS A 13 -26.44 -9.88 11.87
CA HIS A 13 -26.36 -11.05 10.99
C HIS A 13 -27.39 -10.98 9.86
N VAL A 14 -26.91 -11.12 8.63
CA VAL A 14 -27.74 -11.26 7.42
C VAL A 14 -27.18 -12.40 6.58
N GLY A 15 -28.02 -13.38 6.24
CA GLY A 15 -27.62 -14.50 5.38
C GLY A 15 -27.63 -14.14 3.90
N HIS A 16 -26.60 -14.55 3.16
CA HIS A 16 -26.52 -14.39 1.70
C HIS A 16 -26.36 -15.75 1.01
N VAL A 17 -27.17 -16.02 -0.01
CA VAL A 17 -27.05 -17.23 -0.83
C VAL A 17 -26.00 -17.00 -1.93
N PHE A 18 -24.79 -17.48 -1.69
CA PHE A 18 -23.70 -17.40 -2.67
C PHE A 18 -23.98 -18.27 -3.90
N ARG A 19 -23.70 -17.72 -5.08
CA ARG A 19 -23.83 -18.40 -6.38
C ARG A 19 -22.50 -18.34 -7.11
N LYS A 20 -22.18 -19.39 -7.88
CA LYS A 20 -20.94 -19.45 -8.67
C LYS A 20 -20.99 -18.59 -9.93
N SER A 21 -22.18 -18.32 -10.46
CA SER A 21 -22.37 -17.53 -11.68
C SER A 21 -23.62 -16.66 -11.60
N THR A 22 -23.63 -15.57 -12.38
CA THR A 22 -24.82 -14.72 -12.55
C THR A 22 -25.90 -15.49 -13.33
N PRO A 23 -27.16 -15.49 -12.87
CA PRO A 23 -28.27 -16.09 -13.60
C PRO A 23 -28.76 -15.20 -14.77
N TYR A 24 -28.30 -13.94 -14.82
CA TYR A 24 -28.71 -12.96 -15.82
C TYR A 24 -27.70 -12.88 -16.96
N THR A 25 -28.22 -12.55 -18.14
CA THR A 25 -27.43 -12.23 -19.32
C THR A 25 -27.25 -10.73 -19.45
N PHE A 26 -26.06 -10.31 -19.89
CA PHE A 26 -25.73 -8.91 -20.14
C PHE A 26 -25.34 -8.72 -21.61
N PRO A 27 -25.75 -7.63 -22.26
CA PRO A 27 -25.28 -7.30 -23.61
C PRO A 27 -23.76 -7.20 -23.66
N GLY A 28 -23.11 -8.04 -24.47
CA GLY A 28 -21.65 -8.12 -24.55
C GLY A 28 -20.97 -8.91 -23.42
N GLY A 29 -21.76 -9.61 -22.59
CA GLY A 29 -21.29 -10.51 -21.54
C GLY A 29 -20.94 -9.82 -20.22
N THR A 30 -20.98 -10.60 -19.14
CA THR A 30 -20.71 -10.14 -17.77
C THR A 30 -19.34 -9.48 -17.63
N SER A 31 -18.31 -10.08 -18.25
CA SER A 31 -16.93 -9.57 -18.19
C SER A 31 -16.82 -8.13 -18.70
N LYS A 32 -17.48 -7.81 -19.83
CA LYS A 32 -17.48 -6.45 -20.40
C LYS A 32 -18.06 -5.44 -19.43
N ILE A 33 -19.20 -5.75 -18.82
CA ILE A 33 -19.88 -4.85 -17.86
C ILE A 33 -19.06 -4.67 -16.58
N VAL A 34 -18.52 -5.76 -16.03
CA VAL A 34 -17.70 -5.72 -14.81
C VAL A 34 -16.43 -4.91 -15.07
N ASN A 35 -15.72 -5.16 -16.17
CA ASN A 35 -14.52 -4.41 -16.53
C ASN A 35 -14.82 -2.94 -16.78
N LYS A 36 -15.95 -2.62 -17.45
CA LYS A 36 -16.41 -1.24 -17.62
C LYS A 36 -16.59 -0.54 -16.27
N ASN A 37 -17.31 -1.15 -15.35
CA ASN A 37 -17.61 -0.55 -14.05
C ASN A 37 -16.35 -0.41 -13.18
N ASN A 38 -15.46 -1.40 -13.21
CA ASN A 38 -14.20 -1.35 -12.47
C ASN A 38 -13.25 -0.29 -13.04
N ALA A 39 -13.17 -0.14 -14.36
CA ALA A 39 -12.41 0.94 -14.99
C ALA A 39 -12.94 2.33 -14.57
N ARG A 40 -14.27 2.52 -14.53
CA ARG A 40 -14.86 3.77 -14.00
C ARG A 40 -14.45 4.06 -12.56
N LEU A 41 -14.40 3.03 -11.71
CA LEU A 41 -13.95 3.16 -10.33
C LEU A 41 -12.45 3.54 -10.28
N ALA A 42 -11.62 2.82 -11.03
CA ALA A 42 -10.18 3.05 -11.08
C ALA A 42 -9.85 4.47 -11.52
N GLU A 43 -10.47 4.95 -12.59
CA GLU A 43 -10.25 6.29 -13.15
C GLU A 43 -10.73 7.44 -12.27
N VAL A 44 -11.61 7.19 -11.30
CA VAL A 44 -12.14 8.23 -10.41
C VAL A 44 -11.44 8.22 -9.06
N TRP A 45 -11.06 7.04 -8.56
CA TRP A 45 -10.77 6.85 -7.14
C TRP A 45 -9.40 6.27 -6.82
N LEU A 46 -8.70 5.66 -7.79
CA LEU A 46 -7.41 4.99 -7.51
C LEU A 46 -6.18 5.85 -7.84
N ASP A 47 -6.34 7.08 -8.34
CA ASP A 47 -5.21 7.94 -8.74
C ASP A 47 -4.20 7.16 -9.61
N ASP A 48 -2.91 7.20 -9.29
CA ASP A 48 -1.87 6.50 -10.04
C ASP A 48 -1.91 4.97 -9.82
N TRP A 49 -2.54 4.49 -8.74
CA TRP A 49 -2.72 3.05 -8.47
C TRP A 49 -3.60 2.35 -9.51
N LYS A 50 -4.33 3.09 -10.34
CA LYS A 50 -5.04 2.50 -11.48
C LYS A 50 -4.10 1.77 -12.43
N GLU A 51 -2.83 2.18 -12.55
CA GLU A 51 -1.87 1.51 -13.42
C GLU A 51 -1.56 0.09 -12.94
N PHE A 52 -1.46 -0.10 -11.62
CA PHE A 52 -1.34 -1.43 -11.01
C PHE A 52 -2.60 -2.27 -11.20
N TYR A 53 -3.78 -1.66 -11.04
CA TYR A 53 -5.04 -2.34 -11.33
C TYR A 53 -5.08 -2.86 -12.78
N TYR A 54 -4.66 -2.02 -13.75
CA TYR A 54 -4.64 -2.39 -15.16
C TYR A 54 -3.53 -3.37 -15.53
N SER A 55 -2.41 -3.41 -14.80
CA SER A 55 -1.38 -4.44 -15.03
C SER A 55 -1.86 -5.83 -14.62
N ILE A 56 -2.67 -5.93 -13.57
CA ILE A 56 -3.28 -7.19 -13.11
C ILE A 56 -4.51 -7.55 -13.94
N ASN A 57 -5.29 -6.54 -14.37
CA ASN A 57 -6.53 -6.71 -15.13
C ASN A 57 -6.42 -6.02 -16.50
N PRO A 58 -5.58 -6.54 -17.42
CA PRO A 58 -5.34 -5.89 -18.71
C PRO A 58 -6.62 -5.75 -19.55
N GLY A 59 -7.57 -6.68 -19.39
CA GLY A 59 -8.87 -6.61 -20.05
C GLY A 59 -9.76 -5.44 -19.62
N ALA A 60 -9.47 -4.76 -18.52
CA ALA A 60 -10.17 -3.53 -18.12
C ALA A 60 -9.57 -2.27 -18.78
N ARG A 61 -8.29 -2.30 -19.17
CA ARG A 61 -7.59 -1.16 -19.77
C ARG A 61 -8.14 -0.76 -21.14
N SER A 62 -8.62 -1.75 -21.89
CA SER A 62 -9.11 -1.57 -23.27
C SER A 62 -10.62 -1.31 -23.37
N VAL A 63 -11.34 -1.24 -22.24
CA VAL A 63 -12.80 -1.07 -22.24
C VAL A 63 -13.17 0.41 -22.29
N ASP A 64 -14.11 0.75 -23.18
CA ASP A 64 -14.79 2.05 -23.14
C ASP A 64 -15.65 2.16 -21.88
N TYR A 65 -15.16 2.96 -20.93
CA TYR A 65 -15.79 3.19 -19.65
C TYR A 65 -16.75 4.41 -19.64
N GLY A 66 -16.83 5.15 -20.75
CA GLY A 66 -17.65 6.36 -20.90
C GLY A 66 -17.19 7.53 -20.02
N ASP A 67 -17.97 8.61 -19.99
CA ASP A 67 -17.59 9.83 -19.24
C ASP A 67 -17.63 9.61 -17.71
N VAL A 68 -16.55 10.03 -17.04
CA VAL A 68 -16.38 10.02 -15.58
C VAL A 68 -16.12 11.41 -15.01
N SER A 69 -16.10 12.45 -15.84
CA SER A 69 -15.84 13.84 -15.44
C SER A 69 -16.76 14.32 -14.31
N PRO A 70 -18.09 14.03 -14.31
CA PRO A 70 -18.96 14.41 -13.20
C PRO A 70 -18.63 13.75 -11.86
N ARG A 71 -17.99 12.58 -11.87
CA ARG A 71 -17.55 11.88 -10.65
C ARG A 71 -16.21 12.41 -10.14
N ARG A 72 -15.29 12.77 -11.04
CA ARG A 72 -14.07 13.48 -10.68
C ARG A 72 -14.37 14.84 -10.05
N LYS A 73 -15.27 15.62 -10.68
CA LYS A 73 -15.74 16.88 -10.11
C LYS A 73 -16.34 16.71 -8.71
N LEU A 74 -17.19 15.71 -8.51
CA LEU A 74 -17.75 15.42 -7.18
C LEU A 74 -16.64 15.14 -6.14
N ARG A 75 -15.61 14.38 -6.52
CA ARG A 75 -14.48 14.07 -5.63
C ARG A 75 -13.70 15.35 -5.25
N GLU A 76 -13.50 16.25 -6.21
CA GLU A 76 -12.85 17.55 -6.00
C GLU A 76 -13.71 18.46 -5.10
N ASP A 77 -15.01 18.59 -5.40
CA ASP A 77 -15.97 19.41 -4.65
C ASP A 77 -16.05 18.96 -3.17
N LEU A 78 -15.99 17.65 -2.92
CA LEU A 78 -15.99 17.06 -1.58
C LEU A 78 -14.62 17.13 -0.88
N LYS A 79 -13.57 17.64 -1.55
CA LYS A 79 -12.20 17.71 -1.03
C LYS A 79 -11.71 16.36 -0.49
N CYS A 80 -12.03 15.29 -1.23
CA CYS A 80 -11.61 13.94 -0.83
C CYS A 80 -10.08 13.83 -0.86
N LYS A 81 -9.53 13.07 0.08
CA LYS A 81 -8.12 12.72 0.12
C LYS A 81 -7.71 11.93 -1.14
N SER A 82 -6.42 12.00 -1.52
CA SER A 82 -5.90 11.13 -2.58
C SER A 82 -5.96 9.66 -2.14
N PHE A 83 -5.94 8.74 -3.10
CA PHE A 83 -5.80 7.31 -2.85
C PHE A 83 -4.44 7.02 -2.19
N ASP A 84 -3.40 7.74 -2.58
CA ASP A 84 -2.10 7.70 -1.89
C ASP A 84 -2.18 8.15 -0.42
N ASP A 85 -3.08 9.07 -0.11
CA ASP A 85 -3.37 9.50 1.28
C ASP A 85 -4.26 8.48 2.01
N THR A 86 -4.78 7.45 1.33
CA THR A 86 -5.30 6.27 2.02
C THR A 86 -4.13 5.46 2.54
N GLN A 87 -4.20 5.06 3.81
CA GLN A 87 -3.09 4.49 4.57
C GLN A 87 -2.33 3.45 3.74
N SER A 88 -1.17 3.83 3.19
CA SER A 88 -0.21 2.93 2.57
C SER A 88 0.70 2.38 3.65
N CYS A 89 0.92 1.07 3.64
CA CYS A 89 1.75 0.34 4.58
C CYS A 89 2.97 -0.21 3.85
N LEU A 90 4.09 -0.29 4.56
CA LEU A 90 5.18 -1.19 4.15
C LEU A 90 4.61 -2.60 4.05
N ASP A 91 5.01 -3.30 3.00
CA ASP A 91 4.48 -4.62 2.68
C ASP A 91 5.61 -5.44 2.03
N THR A 92 5.84 -6.65 2.52
CA THR A 92 6.83 -7.54 1.90
C THR A 92 6.37 -8.04 0.53
N LEU A 93 5.08 -7.92 0.21
CA LEU A 93 4.40 -8.44 -0.98
C LEU A 93 4.62 -9.94 -1.19
N GLY A 94 4.96 -10.67 -0.13
CA GLY A 94 5.36 -12.08 -0.19
C GLY A 94 6.73 -12.32 -0.85
N ARG A 95 7.54 -11.26 -1.03
CA ARG A 95 8.88 -11.33 -1.60
C ARG A 95 9.87 -11.95 -0.62
N LYS A 96 10.93 -12.54 -1.17
CA LYS A 96 11.99 -13.26 -0.45
C LYS A 96 13.19 -12.36 -0.14
N SER A 97 14.11 -12.87 0.69
CA SER A 97 15.40 -12.24 0.94
C SER A 97 16.16 -11.95 -0.37
N GLY A 98 16.68 -10.73 -0.50
CA GLY A 98 17.36 -10.19 -1.67
C GLY A 98 16.48 -9.34 -2.59
N GLU A 99 15.15 -9.40 -2.44
CA GLU A 99 14.19 -8.66 -3.25
C GLU A 99 13.83 -7.30 -2.64
N ASN A 100 13.26 -6.41 -3.46
CA ASN A 100 12.90 -5.07 -3.02
C ASN A 100 11.75 -5.11 -2.00
N LEU A 101 11.81 -4.25 -1.00
CA LEU A 101 10.66 -3.89 -0.16
C LEU A 101 9.55 -3.31 -1.06
N GLY A 102 8.29 -3.54 -0.67
CA GLY A 102 7.14 -2.96 -1.30
C GLY A 102 6.32 -2.10 -0.35
N THR A 103 5.31 -1.48 -0.92
CA THR A 103 4.20 -0.87 -0.21
C THR A 103 2.90 -1.32 -0.85
N SER A 104 1.85 -1.37 -0.04
CA SER A 104 0.50 -1.68 -0.46
C SER A 104 -0.48 -0.90 0.42
N TYR A 105 -1.76 -0.92 0.09
CA TYR A 105 -2.78 -0.40 1.00
C TYR A 105 -2.74 -1.18 2.32
N CYS A 106 -2.85 -0.48 3.45
CA CYS A 106 -2.93 -1.11 4.76
C CYS A 106 -4.20 -1.96 4.86
N HIS A 107 -4.06 -3.29 4.96
CA HIS A 107 -5.20 -4.21 5.05
C HIS A 107 -5.50 -4.67 6.48
N GLY A 108 -4.60 -4.44 7.43
CA GLY A 108 -4.83 -4.73 8.86
C GLY A 108 -4.97 -6.22 9.22
N LEU A 109 -4.55 -7.12 8.33
CA LEU A 109 -4.62 -8.58 8.52
C LEU A 109 -3.35 -9.17 9.15
N GLY A 110 -2.34 -8.34 9.43
CA GLY A 110 -1.02 -8.78 9.86
C GLY A 110 -0.18 -9.33 8.71
N GLY A 111 0.59 -10.40 8.97
CA GLY A 111 1.40 -11.09 7.96
C GLY A 111 2.48 -10.20 7.34
N ASN A 112 2.46 -10.08 6.02
CA ASN A 112 3.38 -9.31 5.19
C ASN A 112 3.43 -7.80 5.47
N GLN A 113 2.50 -7.27 6.27
CA GLN A 113 2.48 -5.85 6.70
C GLN A 113 2.93 -5.65 8.16
N VAL A 114 3.44 -6.69 8.82
CA VAL A 114 3.93 -6.60 10.20
C VAL A 114 5.43 -6.38 10.20
N PHE A 115 5.83 -5.22 10.70
CA PHE A 115 7.23 -4.88 10.91
C PHE A 115 7.47 -4.56 12.39
N ALA A 116 8.65 -4.93 12.89
CA ALA A 116 9.10 -4.58 14.22
C ALA A 116 10.35 -3.69 14.14
N TYR A 117 10.40 -2.65 14.98
CA TYR A 117 11.60 -1.87 15.20
C TYR A 117 12.32 -2.37 16.45
N THR A 118 13.57 -2.80 16.29
CA THR A 118 14.32 -3.47 17.35
C THR A 118 15.22 -2.51 18.12
N LYS A 119 15.65 -2.92 19.32
CA LYS A 119 16.69 -2.21 20.10
C LYS A 119 18.03 -2.12 19.38
N ARG A 120 18.26 -2.96 18.35
CA ARG A 120 19.45 -2.93 17.49
C ARG A 120 19.30 -1.95 16.32
N GLN A 121 18.26 -1.10 16.33
CA GLN A 121 17.99 -0.13 15.28
C GLN A 121 17.76 -0.81 13.92
N GLN A 122 17.00 -1.91 13.91
CA GLN A 122 16.64 -2.64 12.70
C GLN A 122 15.12 -2.58 12.53
N VAL A 123 14.66 -2.46 11.28
CA VAL A 123 13.25 -2.65 10.91
C VAL A 123 13.12 -4.03 10.29
N MET A 124 12.44 -4.95 10.98
CA MET A 124 12.40 -6.38 10.64
C MET A 124 10.99 -6.85 10.31
N SER A 125 10.90 -7.81 9.40
CA SER A 125 9.72 -8.65 9.12
C SER A 125 10.20 -10.10 9.06
N ASP A 126 9.69 -10.95 9.96
CA ASP A 126 10.20 -12.30 10.20
C ASP A 126 11.72 -12.33 10.43
N ASP A 127 12.48 -13.03 9.57
CA ASP A 127 13.95 -13.11 9.61
C ASP A 127 14.65 -12.08 8.70
N ASN A 128 13.88 -11.23 8.00
CA ASN A 128 14.39 -10.20 7.10
C ASN A 128 14.38 -8.82 7.72
N CYS A 129 15.38 -8.02 7.36
CA CYS A 129 15.58 -6.64 7.76
C CYS A 129 15.56 -5.75 6.53
N LEU A 130 15.17 -4.49 6.73
CA LEU A 130 15.34 -3.46 5.71
C LEU A 130 16.82 -3.19 5.48
N ASP A 131 17.25 -3.32 4.23
CA ASP A 131 18.64 -3.18 3.79
C ASP A 131 18.75 -2.10 2.71
N ALA A 132 19.61 -1.11 2.94
CA ALA A 132 19.85 -0.02 2.01
C ALA A 132 21.33 0.04 1.59
N SER A 133 21.64 -0.69 0.52
CA SER A 133 22.98 -0.72 -0.08
C SER A 133 23.28 0.47 -1.01
N ASN A 134 22.25 1.16 -1.50
CA ASN A 134 22.39 2.33 -2.38
C ASN A 134 21.74 3.54 -1.72
N PRO A 135 22.45 4.67 -1.53
CA PRO A 135 21.92 5.85 -0.85
C PRO A 135 20.70 6.48 -1.54
N SER A 136 20.48 6.29 -2.84
CA SER A 136 19.28 6.77 -3.55
C SER A 136 18.49 5.63 -4.21
N GLY A 137 18.74 4.39 -3.80
CA GLY A 137 18.14 3.20 -4.39
C GLY A 137 16.92 2.69 -3.63
N PRO A 138 16.32 1.60 -4.13
CA PRO A 138 15.26 0.89 -3.42
C PRO A 138 15.83 0.23 -2.17
N VAL A 139 14.98 0.11 -1.15
CA VAL A 139 15.26 -0.69 0.04
C VAL A 139 14.93 -2.14 -0.26
N LYS A 140 15.75 -3.08 0.24
CA LYS A 140 15.57 -4.51 0.06
C LYS A 140 15.20 -5.19 1.37
N LEU A 141 14.54 -6.34 1.26
CA LEU A 141 14.39 -7.30 2.34
C LEU A 141 15.61 -8.21 2.31
N VAL A 142 16.45 -8.19 3.33
CA VAL A 142 17.62 -9.06 3.42
C VAL A 142 17.66 -9.68 4.80
N ARG A 143 17.98 -10.97 4.89
CA ARG A 143 18.10 -11.66 6.18
C ARG A 143 18.91 -10.82 7.19
N CYS A 144 18.36 -10.66 8.38
CA CYS A 144 18.96 -9.86 9.43
C CYS A 144 20.32 -10.48 9.83
N HIS A 145 21.41 -9.75 9.59
CA HIS A 145 22.77 -10.23 9.92
C HIS A 145 23.34 -9.56 11.19
N GLY A 146 22.74 -8.48 11.67
CA GLY A 146 23.10 -7.86 12.96
C GLY A 146 24.47 -7.16 13.00
N MET A 147 25.09 -6.94 11.84
CA MET A 147 26.39 -6.23 11.72
C MET A 147 26.24 -4.70 11.65
N GLY A 148 25.01 -4.19 11.75
CA GLY A 148 24.72 -2.76 11.57
C GLY A 148 24.92 -2.32 10.12
N GLY A 149 25.39 -1.08 9.92
CA GLY A 149 25.71 -0.54 8.59
C GLY A 149 24.47 -0.32 7.74
N ASN A 150 24.35 -1.07 6.64
CA ASN A 150 23.27 -0.96 5.66
C ASN A 150 21.90 -1.49 6.15
N GLN A 151 21.86 -2.16 7.31
CA GLN A 151 20.61 -2.61 7.96
C GLN A 151 20.22 -1.78 9.19
N MET A 152 20.85 -0.63 9.38
CA MET A 152 20.67 0.20 10.58
C MET A 152 19.83 1.45 10.28
N TRP A 153 18.78 1.65 11.06
CA TRP A 153 17.75 2.66 10.87
C TRP A 153 17.43 3.38 12.17
N THR A 154 17.28 4.69 12.12
CA THR A 154 16.74 5.47 13.23
C THR A 154 15.28 5.81 12.92
N TYR A 155 14.37 5.41 13.81
CA TYR A 155 12.99 5.86 13.80
C TYR A 155 12.81 7.01 14.78
N ASN A 156 12.25 8.13 14.33
CA ASN A 156 11.83 9.23 15.18
C ASN A 156 10.30 9.21 15.28
N ASP A 157 9.79 9.05 16.49
CA ASP A 157 8.36 8.94 16.77
C ASP A 157 7.62 10.28 16.74
N GLN A 158 8.34 11.40 16.87
CA GLN A 158 7.77 12.74 16.84
C GLN A 158 7.44 13.20 15.41
N ASP A 159 8.33 12.93 14.46
CA ASP A 159 8.17 13.32 13.06
C ASP A 159 7.84 12.14 12.12
N GLY A 160 7.88 10.90 12.62
CA GLY A 160 7.62 9.68 11.86
C GLY A 160 8.74 9.30 10.87
N SER A 161 9.90 9.96 10.92
CA SER A 161 10.97 9.69 9.96
C SER A 161 11.63 8.33 10.21
N LEU A 162 11.82 7.57 9.12
CA LEU A 162 12.69 6.38 9.07
C LEU A 162 13.97 6.73 8.34
N ARG A 163 15.02 7.03 9.09
CA ARG A 163 16.32 7.47 8.56
C ARG A 163 17.30 6.32 8.54
N HIS A 164 17.86 6.02 7.37
CA HIS A 164 18.97 5.08 7.23
C HIS A 164 20.24 5.70 7.84
N VAL A 165 20.86 5.00 8.78
CA VAL A 165 21.96 5.55 9.59
C VAL A 165 23.18 5.86 8.74
N ASN A 166 23.59 4.96 7.86
CA ASN A 166 24.84 5.11 7.10
C ASN A 166 24.75 6.19 6.01
N SER A 167 23.65 6.26 5.27
CA SER A 167 23.48 7.27 4.21
C SER A 167 22.91 8.60 4.71
N GLY A 168 22.38 8.63 5.93
CA GLY A 168 21.68 9.78 6.49
C GLY A 168 20.39 10.17 5.78
N ARG A 169 19.87 9.31 4.90
CA ARG A 169 18.69 9.55 4.06
C ARG A 169 17.43 8.91 4.63
N CYS A 170 16.28 9.43 4.24
CA CYS A 170 14.98 9.01 4.75
C CYS A 170 14.27 8.10 3.76
N LEU A 171 13.49 7.16 4.29
CA LEU A 171 12.59 6.32 3.52
C LEU A 171 11.46 7.19 2.95
N GLN A 172 11.35 7.23 1.63
CA GLN A 172 10.33 7.97 0.90
C GLN A 172 9.25 7.02 0.42
N LYS A 173 7.99 7.45 0.53
CA LYS A 173 6.86 6.77 -0.10
C LYS A 173 7.08 6.60 -1.61
N PRO A 174 6.47 5.60 -2.23
CA PRO A 174 6.53 5.46 -3.68
C PRO A 174 6.03 6.71 -4.41
N ASP A 175 6.56 6.92 -5.62
CA ASP A 175 6.09 7.99 -6.51
C ASP A 175 5.11 7.45 -7.56
N ALA A 176 4.53 8.36 -8.33
CA ALA A 176 3.55 8.05 -9.37
C ALA A 176 4.06 7.06 -10.45
N ARG A 177 5.38 6.93 -10.63
CA ARG A 177 5.98 6.06 -11.66
C ARG A 177 6.03 4.61 -11.22
N ASP A 178 6.24 4.37 -9.93
CA ASP A 178 6.16 3.06 -9.31
C ASP A 178 5.52 3.21 -7.94
N VAL A 179 4.19 3.02 -7.91
CA VAL A 179 3.36 3.17 -6.70
C VAL A 179 3.64 2.12 -5.63
N THR A 180 4.51 1.14 -5.89
CA THR A 180 4.82 0.07 -4.95
C THR A 180 6.20 0.20 -4.32
N LEU A 181 7.11 0.96 -4.92
CA LEU A 181 8.53 0.93 -4.59
C LEU A 181 8.95 2.12 -3.71
N PRO A 182 9.13 1.92 -2.40
CA PRO A 182 9.74 2.94 -1.55
C PRO A 182 11.25 3.03 -1.83
N VAL A 183 11.78 4.25 -1.81
CA VAL A 183 13.19 4.55 -2.11
C VAL A 183 13.80 5.48 -1.07
N LEU A 184 15.12 5.56 -1.01
CA LEU A 184 15.79 6.55 -0.19
C LEU A 184 15.90 7.91 -0.87
N ARG A 185 15.60 8.98 -0.13
CA ARG A 185 15.72 10.39 -0.57
C ARG A 185 16.36 11.26 0.52
N PRO A 186 16.91 12.45 0.16
CA PRO A 186 17.26 13.45 1.17
C PRO A 186 16.09 13.67 2.12
N CYS A 187 16.38 13.73 3.42
CA CYS A 187 15.34 13.99 4.40
C CYS A 187 14.79 15.42 4.21
N ASP A 188 13.49 15.55 4.02
CA ASP A 188 12.80 16.83 3.76
C ASP A 188 11.64 17.12 4.70
N GLY A 189 11.29 16.17 5.59
CA GLY A 189 10.18 16.31 6.53
C GLY A 189 8.79 16.33 5.88
N SER A 190 8.70 16.04 4.57
CA SER A 190 7.45 15.95 3.85
C SER A 190 6.59 14.81 4.39
N ALA A 191 5.27 14.90 4.20
CA ALA A 191 4.35 13.82 4.56
C ALA A 191 4.71 12.48 3.91
N GLY A 192 5.41 12.49 2.76
CA GLY A 192 5.88 11.28 2.10
C GLY A 192 7.05 10.57 2.78
N GLN A 193 7.66 11.18 3.80
CA GLN A 193 8.72 10.57 4.62
C GLN A 193 8.26 10.27 6.05
N GLN A 194 6.97 10.44 6.33
CA GLN A 194 6.37 10.19 7.64
C GLN A 194 5.76 8.79 7.66
N TRP A 195 6.31 7.93 8.49
CA TRP A 195 5.90 6.55 8.70
C TRP A 195 5.41 6.41 10.13
N VAL A 196 4.28 5.72 10.32
CA VAL A 196 3.71 5.50 11.64
C VAL A 196 3.75 4.02 11.97
N MET A 197 4.49 3.65 13.02
CA MET A 197 4.43 2.30 13.58
C MET A 197 3.27 2.19 14.57
N LYS A 198 2.17 1.55 14.17
CA LYS A 198 1.02 1.30 15.05
C LYS A 198 1.29 0.10 15.96
N GLY A 199 1.50 0.35 17.25
CA GLY A 199 1.88 -0.66 18.25
C GLY A 199 0.77 -1.57 18.78
N SER A 200 -0.41 -1.60 18.16
CA SER A 200 -1.55 -2.39 18.67
C SER A 200 -1.72 -3.71 17.93
N PHE A 201 -0.71 -4.58 17.94
CA PHE A 201 -0.90 -5.98 17.55
C PHE A 201 -1.14 -6.80 18.82
N LYS A 202 -2.37 -7.27 19.01
CA LYS A 202 -2.68 -8.27 20.03
C LYS A 202 -2.18 -9.60 19.49
N TRP A 203 -1.05 -10.09 20.02
CA TRP A 203 -0.62 -11.46 19.77
C TRP A 203 -1.77 -12.41 20.15
N GLN A 204 -2.31 -13.14 19.17
CA GLN A 204 -3.07 -14.35 19.48
C GLN A 204 -2.06 -15.43 19.86
N ALA A 205 -1.49 -15.29 21.05
CA ALA A 205 -0.87 -16.41 21.73
C ALA A 205 -2.03 -17.19 22.40
N ASN A 206 -2.45 -18.28 21.76
CA ASN A 206 -3.14 -19.35 22.47
C ASN A 206 -2.08 -20.21 23.19
#